data_AF-A0AAP8G485-F1
#
_entry.id   AF-A0AAP8G485-F1
#
_cell.length_a   1.000
_cell.length_b   1.000
_cell.length_c   1.000
_cell.angle_alpha   90.00
_cell.angle_beta   90.00
_cell.angle_gamma   90.00
#
_symmetry.space_group_name_H-M   'P 1'
#
loop_
_entity.id
_entity.type
_entity.pdbx_description
1 polymer ?
#
loop_
_entity_poly.entity_id
_entity_poly.type
_entity_poly.pdbx_seq_one_letter_code
_entity_poly.pdbx_strand_id
1 'polypeptide(L)'
;MDLILLEPGDGELVFGKAQDGESKSGGIDAIWRDDAALRGMGRYIELVSLHQGMKQQITTDVSNPARTSGRPVITEFTCVKYVDATSVKLYDLCLRAKPLGSGPDQPTRLYITRQTGDKTANIITIALRDALISEIQLQTHPDDMPTEQFKLNFTEILWTYSLQQADVQLGDQQTTGWSLARNRPIGAFTG
;
A
#
# COMPACT_ATOMS: atom_id res chain seq x y z
N MET A 1 -17.85 -1.76 6.35
CA MET A 1 -17.31 -0.70 5.48
C MET A 1 -16.07 -1.27 4.83
N ASP A 2 -15.81 -0.97 3.55
CA ASP A 2 -14.58 -1.40 2.89
C ASP A 2 -13.41 -0.58 3.47
N LEU A 3 -12.29 -1.23 3.83
CA LEU A 3 -11.14 -0.56 4.44
C LEU A 3 -9.94 -0.60 3.49
N ILE A 4 -9.14 0.46 3.56
CA ILE A 4 -7.85 0.53 2.87
C ILE A 4 -6.78 0.76 3.94
N LEU A 5 -5.83 -0.15 4.05
CA LEU A 5 -4.82 -0.14 5.09
C LEU A 5 -3.42 -0.06 4.49
N LEU A 6 -2.54 0.75 5.08
CA LEU A 6 -1.13 0.82 4.76
C LEU A 6 -0.29 0.30 5.93
N GLU A 7 0.46 -0.76 5.71
CA GLU A 7 1.43 -1.31 6.65
C GLU A 7 2.85 -0.95 6.20
N PRO A 8 3.58 -0.12 6.94
CA PRO A 8 5.00 0.15 6.67
C PRO A 8 5.82 -1.14 6.81
N GLY A 9 6.85 -1.30 5.96
CA GLY A 9 7.75 -2.44 6.04
C GLY A 9 8.57 -2.49 7.35
N ASP A 10 8.88 -1.32 7.92
CA ASP A 10 9.41 -1.11 9.25
C ASP A 10 8.45 -0.22 10.06
N GLY A 11 7.56 -0.86 10.82
CA GLY A 11 6.59 -0.17 11.64
C GLY A 11 7.20 0.67 12.77
N GLU A 12 8.44 0.43 13.21
CA GLU A 12 9.06 1.25 14.26
C GLU A 12 9.37 2.68 13.77
N LEU A 13 9.63 2.85 12.47
CA LEU A 13 9.89 4.16 11.88
C LEU A 13 8.68 5.10 11.97
N VAL A 14 7.48 4.51 11.81
CA VAL A 14 6.23 5.26 11.72
C VAL A 14 5.55 5.37 13.09
N PHE A 15 5.55 4.28 13.86
CA PHE A 15 4.78 4.19 15.10
C PHE A 15 5.66 4.19 16.36
N GLY A 16 6.99 4.32 16.23
CA GLY A 16 7.93 4.21 17.35
C GLY A 16 8.10 2.78 17.84
N LYS A 17 8.97 2.54 18.83
CA LYS A 17 9.11 1.22 19.45
C LYS A 17 7.82 0.87 20.19
N ALA A 18 7.34 -0.37 20.01
CA ALA A 18 6.20 -0.84 20.77
C ALA A 18 6.56 -0.85 22.27
N GLN A 19 5.74 -0.25 23.12
CA GLN A 19 5.84 -0.47 24.56
C GLN A 19 5.26 -1.85 24.91
N ASP A 20 5.82 -2.52 25.92
CA ASP A 20 5.32 -3.82 26.38
C ASP A 20 3.82 -3.71 26.73
N GLY A 21 2.99 -4.47 25.99
CA GLY A 21 1.54 -4.50 26.18
C GLY A 21 0.71 -3.55 25.30
N GLU A 22 1.34 -2.75 24.43
CA GLU A 22 0.63 -1.83 23.54
C GLU A 22 0.04 -2.55 22.32
N SER A 23 -1.20 -2.20 21.94
CA SER A 23 -1.87 -2.82 20.80
C SER A 23 -1.10 -2.56 19.50
N LYS A 24 -0.80 -3.61 18.73
CA LYS A 24 -0.19 -3.54 17.40
C LYS A 24 -1.11 -2.94 16.33
N SER A 25 -2.19 -2.26 16.70
CA SER A 25 -3.18 -1.69 15.80
C SER A 25 -3.24 -0.18 16.01
N GLY A 26 -2.69 0.60 15.07
CA GLY A 26 -2.75 2.05 15.10
C GLY A 26 -4.17 2.56 14.94
N GLY A 27 -4.89 2.76 16.05
CA GLY A 27 -6.15 3.50 16.10
C GLY A 27 -7.42 2.81 15.57
N ILE A 28 -7.34 1.59 15.02
CA ILE A 28 -8.54 0.87 14.56
C ILE A 28 -9.33 0.28 15.73
N ASP A 29 -10.66 0.38 15.65
CA ASP A 29 -11.62 -0.18 16.60
C ASP A 29 -11.42 -1.70 16.78
N ALA A 30 -11.55 -2.19 18.00
CA ALA A 30 -11.32 -3.58 18.40
C ALA A 30 -12.16 -4.57 17.59
N ILE A 31 -13.33 -4.15 17.13
CA ILE A 31 -14.25 -4.95 16.30
C ILE A 31 -13.59 -5.41 15.00
N TRP A 32 -12.77 -4.55 14.37
CA TRP A 32 -12.08 -4.90 13.11
C TRP A 32 -10.79 -5.67 13.38
N ARG A 33 -10.09 -5.36 14.48
CA ARG A 33 -8.81 -5.99 14.85
C ARG A 33 -8.91 -7.51 14.96
N ASP A 34 -10.01 -8.03 15.49
CA ASP A 34 -10.17 -9.47 15.77
C ASP A 34 -10.69 -10.27 14.56
N ASP A 35 -11.02 -9.59 13.46
CA ASP A 35 -11.45 -10.21 12.22
C ASP A 35 -10.32 -11.06 11.63
N ALA A 36 -10.65 -12.29 11.21
CA ALA A 36 -9.68 -13.24 10.67
C ALA A 36 -8.86 -12.67 9.50
N ALA A 37 -9.43 -11.74 8.72
CA ALA A 37 -8.74 -11.11 7.60
C ALA A 37 -7.65 -10.11 8.00
N LEU A 38 -7.69 -9.58 9.23
CA LEU A 38 -6.71 -8.63 9.75
C LEU A 38 -5.74 -9.26 10.77
N ARG A 39 -5.93 -10.54 11.10
CA ARG A 39 -5.05 -11.28 12.02
C ARG A 39 -3.65 -11.44 11.44
N GLY A 40 -2.64 -11.06 12.23
CA GLY A 40 -1.23 -11.23 11.88
C GLY A 40 -0.61 -10.05 11.12
N MET A 41 -1.40 -9.03 10.79
CA MET A 41 -0.89 -7.77 10.23
C MET A 41 -0.09 -6.99 11.28
N GLY A 42 0.95 -6.29 10.84
CA GLY A 42 1.64 -5.30 11.66
C GLY A 42 0.78 -4.06 11.93
N ARG A 43 1.38 -3.05 12.57
CA ARG A 43 0.74 -1.74 12.72
C ARG A 43 0.52 -1.11 11.36
N TYR A 44 -0.67 -0.59 11.15
CA TYR A 44 -1.11 0.00 9.89
C TYR A 44 -1.69 1.41 10.09
N ILE A 45 -1.78 2.13 8.98
CA ILE A 45 -2.44 3.42 8.83
C ILE A 45 -3.72 3.17 8.01
N GLU A 46 -4.86 3.64 8.50
CA GLU A 46 -6.08 3.65 7.71
C GLU A 46 -6.04 4.76 6.66
N LEU A 47 -6.32 4.41 5.40
CA LEU A 47 -6.40 5.34 4.28
C LEU A 47 -7.85 5.63 3.93
N VAL A 48 -8.12 6.89 3.61
CA VAL A 48 -9.40 7.35 3.05
C VAL A 48 -9.51 6.94 1.58
N SER A 49 -8.42 7.05 0.83
CA SER A 49 -8.39 6.65 -0.59
C SER A 49 -6.99 6.30 -1.06
N LEU A 50 -6.96 5.53 -2.16
CA LEU A 50 -5.75 5.09 -2.85
C LEU A 50 -5.98 5.17 -4.36
N HIS A 51 -5.01 5.71 -5.10
CA HIS A 51 -5.05 5.77 -6.56
C HIS A 51 -3.69 5.39 -7.16
N GLN A 52 -3.71 4.60 -8.24
CA GLN A 52 -2.53 4.27 -9.05
C GLN A 52 -2.93 4.16 -10.52
N GLY A 53 -2.07 4.65 -11.40
CA GLY A 53 -2.18 4.47 -12.85
C GLY A 53 -1.06 3.58 -13.41
N MET A 54 -1.38 2.88 -14.48
CA MET A 54 -0.41 2.13 -15.29
C MET A 54 -0.74 2.31 -16.76
N LYS A 55 0.28 2.50 -17.60
CA LYS A 55 0.10 2.62 -19.05
C LYS A 55 1.26 2.02 -19.81
N GLN A 56 0.96 1.43 -20.97
CA GLN A 56 1.97 1.11 -21.98
C GLN A 56 2.07 2.29 -22.96
N GLN A 57 3.29 2.59 -23.39
CA GLN A 57 3.50 3.56 -24.46
C GLN A 57 3.14 2.90 -25.80
N ILE A 58 2.06 3.39 -26.41
CA ILE A 58 1.56 2.92 -27.70
C ILE A 58 2.05 3.86 -28.79
N THR A 59 2.65 3.31 -29.83
CA THR A 59 3.00 4.09 -31.03
C THR A 59 1.80 4.21 -31.95
N THR A 60 1.65 5.39 -32.56
CA THR A 60 0.67 5.64 -33.61
C THR A 60 1.29 5.59 -35.01
N ASP A 61 2.58 5.31 -35.11
CA ASP A 61 3.29 5.17 -36.38
C ASP A 61 2.85 3.88 -37.09
N VAL A 62 2.13 4.05 -38.20
CA VAL A 62 1.61 2.97 -39.04
C VAL A 62 2.71 2.17 -39.74
N SER A 63 3.93 2.71 -39.82
CA SER A 63 5.08 2.02 -40.40
C SER A 63 5.83 1.14 -39.39
N ASN A 64 5.53 1.27 -38.09
CA ASN A 64 6.08 0.39 -37.08
C ASN A 64 5.21 -0.87 -36.93
N PRO A 65 5.72 -2.07 -37.28
CA PRO A 65 4.96 -3.30 -37.12
C PRO A 65 4.70 -3.64 -35.63
N ALA A 66 5.49 -3.11 -34.70
CA ALA A 66 5.26 -3.25 -33.26
C ALA A 66 4.31 -2.15 -32.77
N ARG A 67 3.26 -2.52 -32.02
CA ARG A 67 2.25 -1.58 -31.49
C ARG A 67 2.71 -0.78 -30.27
N THR A 68 3.88 -1.09 -29.69
CA THR A 68 4.40 -0.44 -28.50
C THR A 68 5.72 0.27 -28.78
N SER A 69 5.97 1.38 -28.08
CA SER A 69 7.22 2.14 -28.18
C SER A 69 7.70 2.51 -26.79
N GLY A 70 8.76 1.87 -26.29
CA GLY A 70 9.32 2.17 -24.98
C GLY A 70 8.88 1.21 -23.88
N ARG A 71 8.87 1.69 -22.63
CA ARG A 71 8.68 0.87 -21.42
C ARG A 71 7.32 1.18 -20.77
N PRO A 72 6.70 0.20 -20.08
CA PRO A 72 5.53 0.48 -19.26
C PRO A 72 5.84 1.59 -18.25
N VAL A 73 4.85 2.46 -18.03
CA VAL A 73 4.89 3.49 -16.98
C VAL A 73 3.91 3.07 -15.90
N ILE A 74 4.43 2.85 -14.70
CA ILE A 74 3.66 2.64 -13.48
C ILE A 74 3.81 3.93 -12.67
N THR A 75 2.70 4.57 -12.32
CA THR A 75 2.76 5.78 -11.49
C THR A 75 3.00 5.43 -10.03
N GLU A 76 3.44 6.43 -9.28
CA GLU A 76 3.36 6.42 -7.82
C GLU A 76 1.92 6.20 -7.36
N PHE A 77 1.77 5.71 -6.13
CA PHE A 77 0.46 5.74 -5.48
C PHE A 77 0.19 7.13 -4.94
N THR A 78 -1.03 7.62 -5.11
CA THR A 78 -1.55 8.75 -4.35
C THR A 78 -2.44 8.20 -3.24
N CYS A 79 -2.07 8.45 -1.99
CA CYS A 79 -2.78 8.02 -0.81
C CYS A 79 -3.35 9.24 -0.09
N VAL A 80 -4.54 9.10 0.50
CA VAL A 80 -5.12 10.11 1.41
C VAL A 80 -5.38 9.46 2.75
N LYS A 81 -5.00 10.13 3.84
CA LYS A 81 -5.35 9.75 5.22
C LYS A 81 -5.81 10.97 6.00
N TYR A 82 -6.45 10.75 7.14
CA TYR A 82 -6.66 11.80 8.12
C TYR A 82 -5.39 12.07 8.91
N VAL A 83 -5.22 13.29 9.40
CA VAL A 83 -4.09 13.63 10.28
C VAL A 83 -4.20 12.88 11.60
N ASP A 84 -3.10 12.26 12.02
CA ASP A 84 -3.00 11.52 13.28
C ASP A 84 -1.57 11.59 13.84
N ALA A 85 -1.28 10.79 14.88
CA ALA A 85 0.04 10.76 15.52
C ALA A 85 1.18 10.36 14.56
N THR A 86 0.88 9.67 13.45
CA THR A 86 1.89 9.24 12.47
C THR A 86 2.30 10.34 11.50
N SER A 87 1.47 11.38 11.32
CA SER A 87 1.68 12.45 10.32
C SER A 87 3.08 13.08 10.41
N VAL A 88 3.50 13.47 11.62
CA VAL A 88 4.82 14.08 11.83
C VAL A 88 5.99 13.15 11.50
N LYS A 89 5.80 11.83 11.63
CA LYS A 89 6.78 10.83 11.23
C LYS A 89 6.85 10.70 9.71
N LEU A 90 5.70 10.72 9.03
CA LEU A 90 5.65 10.73 7.57
C LEU A 90 6.36 11.97 6.99
N TYR A 91 6.25 13.13 7.63
CA TYR A 91 6.97 14.34 7.22
C TYR A 91 8.49 14.18 7.32
N ASP A 92 9.00 13.66 8.45
CA ASP A 92 10.43 13.39 8.63
C ASP A 92 10.96 12.37 7.61
N LEU A 93 10.22 11.28 7.37
CA LEU A 93 10.59 10.24 6.41
C LEU A 93 10.61 10.77 4.97
N CYS A 94 9.62 11.60 4.59
CA CYS A 94 9.59 12.29 3.30
C CYS A 94 10.81 13.19 3.11
N LEU A 95 11.10 14.06 4.08
CA LEU A 95 12.21 15.02 3.97
C LEU A 95 13.60 14.35 3.98
N ARG A 96 13.73 13.20 4.64
CA ARG A 96 14.97 12.41 4.63
C ARG A 96 15.10 11.46 3.44
N ALA A 97 14.06 11.37 2.59
CA ALA A 97 13.94 10.34 1.57
C ALA A 97 14.20 8.92 2.13
N LYS A 98 13.73 8.66 3.36
CA LYS A 98 13.95 7.37 4.04
C LYS A 98 12.82 6.40 3.66
N PRO A 99 13.13 5.19 3.17
CA PRO A 99 12.13 4.18 2.90
C PRO A 99 11.35 3.77 4.16
N LEU A 100 10.07 3.46 3.97
CA LEU A 100 9.14 2.91 4.97
C LEU A 100 9.48 1.46 5.37
N GLY A 101 10.41 0.83 4.65
CA GLY A 101 10.97 -0.50 4.88
C GLY A 101 12.07 -0.73 3.84
N SER A 102 13.08 -1.54 4.16
CA SER A 102 14.25 -1.73 3.30
C SER A 102 14.44 -3.19 2.91
N GLY A 103 14.67 -3.43 1.63
CA GLY A 103 14.91 -4.75 1.07
C GLY A 103 13.64 -5.57 0.81
N PRO A 104 13.81 -6.79 0.28
CA PRO A 104 12.71 -7.65 -0.12
C PRO A 104 11.91 -8.22 1.08
N ASP A 105 12.51 -8.28 2.26
CA ASP A 105 11.91 -8.89 3.47
C ASP A 105 11.05 -7.92 4.28
N GLN A 106 11.19 -6.61 4.05
CA GLN A 106 10.43 -5.54 4.70
C GLN A 106 9.66 -4.69 3.68
N PRO A 107 8.77 -5.28 2.86
CA PRO A 107 7.98 -4.49 1.93
C PRO A 107 6.89 -3.71 2.67
N THR A 108 6.59 -2.51 2.17
CA THR A 108 5.39 -1.78 2.57
C THR A 108 4.19 -2.40 1.88
N ARG A 109 3.10 -2.66 2.62
CA ARG A 109 1.92 -3.35 2.09
C ARG A 109 0.70 -2.45 2.13
N LEU A 110 -0.07 -2.47 1.05
CA LEU A 110 -1.39 -1.87 0.96
C LEU A 110 -2.42 -2.99 0.89
N TYR A 111 -3.45 -2.89 1.71
CA TYR A 111 -4.51 -3.87 1.77
C TYR A 111 -5.81 -3.20 1.39
N ILE A 112 -6.53 -3.81 0.44
CA ILE A 112 -7.87 -3.42 0.07
C ILE A 112 -8.78 -4.52 0.59
N THR A 113 -9.66 -4.18 1.53
CA THR A 113 -10.59 -5.12 2.13
C THR A 113 -12.01 -4.79 1.71
N ARG A 114 -12.84 -5.83 1.67
CA ARG A 114 -14.27 -5.71 1.46
C ARG A 114 -15.01 -6.29 2.65
N GLN A 115 -16.00 -5.56 3.14
CA GLN A 115 -16.93 -6.06 4.13
C GLN A 115 -18.11 -6.76 3.47
N THR A 116 -18.37 -8.01 3.84
CA THR A 116 -19.57 -8.75 3.44
C THR A 116 -20.29 -9.27 4.70
N GLY A 117 -21.41 -8.64 5.04
CA GLY A 117 -22.11 -8.91 6.30
C GLY A 117 -21.23 -8.57 7.50
N ASP A 118 -21.01 -9.55 8.38
CA ASP A 118 -20.22 -9.39 9.60
C ASP A 118 -18.74 -9.78 9.42
N LYS A 119 -18.32 -10.11 8.20
CA LYS A 119 -16.95 -10.57 7.92
C LYS A 119 -16.23 -9.61 6.99
N THR A 120 -15.02 -9.25 7.38
CA THR A 120 -14.05 -8.53 6.55
C THR A 120 -13.24 -9.54 5.77
N ALA A 121 -12.95 -9.27 4.51
CA ALA A 121 -11.99 -10.06 3.80
C ALA A 121 -11.11 -9.22 2.87
N ASN A 122 -9.82 -9.51 2.91
CA ASN A 122 -8.80 -8.87 2.09
C ASN A 122 -8.92 -9.37 0.65
N ILE A 123 -9.23 -8.48 -0.28
CA ILE A 123 -9.40 -8.81 -1.71
C ILE A 123 -8.11 -8.63 -2.50
N ILE A 124 -7.32 -7.60 -2.18
CA ILE A 124 -6.07 -7.28 -2.88
C ILE A 124 -5.03 -6.86 -1.85
N THR A 125 -3.88 -7.51 -1.90
CA THR A 125 -2.65 -7.07 -1.23
C THR A 125 -1.67 -6.55 -2.27
N ILE A 126 -1.18 -5.32 -2.09
CA ILE A 126 -0.14 -4.73 -2.92
C ILE A 126 1.11 -4.59 -2.05
N ALA A 127 2.18 -5.29 -2.39
CA ALA A 127 3.45 -5.17 -1.69
C ALA A 127 4.42 -4.32 -2.52
N LEU A 128 5.07 -3.36 -1.87
CA LEU A 128 5.99 -2.39 -2.44
C LEU A 128 7.36 -2.54 -1.79
N ARG A 129 8.38 -2.82 -2.61
CA ARG A 129 9.77 -2.87 -2.14
C ARG A 129 10.38 -1.47 -2.12
N ASP A 130 11.13 -1.21 -1.04
CA ASP A 130 11.85 0.05 -0.84
C ASP A 130 10.94 1.28 -1.01
N ALA A 131 9.69 1.17 -0.53
CA ALA A 131 8.70 2.21 -0.69
C ALA A 131 9.10 3.44 0.12
N LEU A 132 9.07 4.62 -0.48
CA LEU A 132 9.36 5.89 0.19
C LEU A 132 8.27 6.92 -0.10
N ILE A 133 8.17 7.92 0.77
CA ILE A 133 7.25 9.04 0.59
C ILE A 133 7.94 10.08 -0.28
N SER A 134 7.49 10.25 -1.51
CA SER A 134 8.08 11.21 -2.46
C SER A 134 7.50 12.61 -2.33
N GLU A 135 6.30 12.72 -1.78
CA GLU A 135 5.57 13.97 -1.59
C GLU A 135 4.53 13.80 -0.47
N ILE A 136 4.31 14.85 0.32
CA ILE A 136 3.21 14.91 1.30
C ILE A 136 2.65 16.32 1.41
N GLN A 137 1.33 16.44 1.42
CA GLN A 137 0.58 17.69 1.45
C GLN A 137 -0.48 17.62 2.57
N LEU A 138 -0.39 18.54 3.53
CA LEU A 138 -1.40 18.72 4.57
C LEU A 138 -2.51 19.67 4.08
N GLN A 139 -3.76 19.28 4.26
CA GLN A 139 -4.93 20.07 3.89
C GLN A 139 -5.92 20.13 5.06
N THR A 140 -6.48 21.33 5.28
CA THR A 140 -7.46 21.57 6.35
C THR A 140 -8.68 22.28 5.79
N HIS A 141 -9.86 21.92 6.27
CA HIS A 141 -11.11 22.61 5.95
C HIS A 141 -11.79 23.03 7.27
N PRO A 142 -12.42 24.21 7.37
CA PRO A 142 -13.05 24.66 8.62
C PRO A 142 -14.10 23.70 9.19
N ASP A 143 -14.80 22.98 8.31
CA ASP A 143 -15.93 22.11 8.65
C ASP A 143 -15.63 20.60 8.49
N ASP A 144 -14.36 20.23 8.31
CA ASP A 144 -13.96 18.82 8.12
C ASP A 144 -12.67 18.48 8.87
N MET A 145 -12.48 17.19 9.14
CA MET A 145 -11.27 16.69 9.77
C MET A 145 -10.07 16.91 8.83
N PRO A 146 -8.91 17.40 9.34
CA PRO A 146 -7.75 17.62 8.50
C PRO A 146 -7.28 16.32 7.83
N THR A 147 -6.93 16.42 6.55
CA THR A 147 -6.44 15.30 5.73
C THR A 147 -5.05 15.59 5.22
N GLU A 148 -4.34 14.54 4.86
CA GLU A 148 -3.06 14.64 4.18
C GLU A 148 -3.01 13.69 2.98
N GLN A 149 -2.57 14.23 1.85
CA GLN A 149 -2.33 13.48 0.63
C GLN A 149 -0.83 13.25 0.48
N PHE A 150 -0.42 12.01 0.28
CA PHE A 150 0.99 11.66 0.09
C PHE A 150 1.18 10.68 -1.04
N LYS A 151 2.40 10.66 -1.58
CA LYS A 151 2.78 9.77 -2.68
C LYS A 151 3.78 8.72 -2.26
N LEU A 152 3.59 7.49 -2.72
CA LEU A 152 4.53 6.39 -2.53
C LEU A 152 5.26 6.07 -3.82
N ASN A 153 6.58 6.21 -3.80
CA ASN A 153 7.50 5.71 -4.81
C ASN A 153 8.10 4.37 -4.36
N PHE A 154 8.46 3.48 -5.28
CA PHE A 154 8.92 2.12 -4.96
C PHE A 154 9.76 1.55 -6.11
N THR A 155 10.56 0.51 -5.81
CA THR A 155 11.47 -0.11 -6.80
C THR A 155 10.85 -1.33 -7.47
N GLU A 156 10.02 -2.08 -6.75
CA GLU A 156 9.33 -3.27 -7.22
C GLU A 156 7.93 -3.36 -6.59
N ILE A 157 7.01 -4.01 -7.28
CA ILE A 157 5.62 -4.14 -6.87
C ILE A 157 5.10 -5.56 -7.12
N LEU A 158 4.37 -6.10 -6.16
CA LEU A 158 3.61 -7.35 -6.28
C LEU A 158 2.14 -7.05 -5.98
N TRP A 159 1.24 -7.56 -6.82
CA TRP A 159 -0.20 -7.56 -6.59
C TRP A 159 -0.65 -9.00 -6.36
N THR A 160 -1.33 -9.23 -5.24
CA THR A 160 -1.93 -10.52 -4.89
C THR A 160 -3.42 -10.34 -4.74
N TYR A 161 -4.19 -10.99 -5.62
CA TYR A 161 -5.65 -11.09 -5.49
C TYR A 161 -6.00 -12.38 -4.74
N SER A 162 -6.88 -12.26 -3.75
CA SER A 162 -7.35 -13.39 -2.95
C SER A 162 -8.81 -13.68 -3.25
N LEU A 163 -9.11 -14.88 -3.75
CA LEU A 163 -10.49 -15.32 -3.94
C LEU A 163 -11.14 -15.57 -2.58
N GLN A 164 -12.30 -14.96 -2.34
CA GLN A 164 -13.13 -15.29 -1.19
C GLN A 164 -14.01 -16.49 -1.54
N GLN A 165 -13.84 -17.61 -0.83
CA GLN A 165 -14.81 -18.70 -0.87
C GLN A 165 -16.01 -18.36 0.03
N ALA A 166 -17.18 -18.97 -0.23
CA ALA A 166 -18.44 -18.68 0.45
C ALA A 166 -18.36 -18.77 2.00
N ASP A 167 -17.42 -19.55 2.54
CA ASP A 167 -17.21 -19.74 3.98
C ASP A 167 -16.15 -18.81 4.61
N VAL A 168 -15.61 -17.84 3.86
CA VAL A 168 -14.54 -16.91 4.31
C VAL A 168 -13.22 -17.61 4.63
N GLN A 169 -13.03 -18.84 4.12
CA GLN A 169 -11.68 -19.39 3.99
C GLN A 169 -10.94 -18.69 2.85
N LEU A 170 -9.65 -18.44 3.07
CA LEU A 170 -8.75 -17.86 2.08
C LEU A 170 -8.67 -18.82 0.89
N GLY A 171 -9.29 -18.45 -0.23
CA GLY A 171 -9.24 -19.25 -1.46
C GLY A 171 -7.89 -19.11 -2.17
N ASP A 172 -7.82 -19.65 -3.37
CA ASP A 172 -6.62 -19.56 -4.21
C ASP A 172 -6.19 -18.09 -4.40
N GLN A 173 -4.88 -17.86 -4.27
CA GLN A 173 -4.27 -16.56 -4.48
C GLN A 173 -3.61 -16.49 -5.85
N GLN A 174 -3.77 -15.36 -6.52
CA GLN A 174 -3.11 -15.07 -7.79
C GLN A 174 -2.17 -13.88 -7.58
N THR A 175 -0.87 -14.11 -7.81
CA THR A 175 0.16 -13.07 -7.63
C THR A 175 0.87 -12.77 -8.94
N THR A 176 1.02 -11.49 -9.24
CA THR A 176 1.85 -10.98 -10.35
C THR A 176 2.59 -9.73 -9.91
N GLY A 177 3.66 -9.36 -10.60
CA GLY A 177 4.48 -8.24 -10.19
C GLY A 177 5.38 -7.68 -11.28
N TRP A 178 5.95 -6.51 -11.00
CA TRP A 178 6.87 -5.82 -11.88
C TRP A 178 8.05 -5.24 -11.11
N SER A 179 9.26 -5.41 -11.65
CA SER A 179 10.45 -4.69 -11.18
C SER A 179 10.62 -3.44 -12.02
N LEU A 180 10.47 -2.25 -11.43
CA LEU A 180 10.66 -0.98 -12.14
C LEU A 180 12.15 -0.77 -12.43
N ALA A 181 13.00 -1.11 -11.47
CA ALA A 181 14.45 -1.04 -11.60
C ALA A 181 14.99 -1.91 -12.75
N ARG A 182 14.46 -3.13 -12.90
CA ARG A 182 14.90 -4.10 -13.93
C ARG A 182 14.02 -4.11 -15.17
N ASN A 183 12.91 -3.38 -15.17
CA ASN A 183 11.88 -3.33 -16.22
C ASN A 183 11.46 -4.73 -16.72
N ARG A 184 11.03 -5.59 -15.80
CA ARG A 184 10.62 -6.97 -16.12
C ARG A 184 9.56 -7.51 -15.17
N PRO A 185 8.76 -8.50 -15.59
CA PRO A 185 7.84 -9.18 -14.69
C PRO A 185 8.59 -9.95 -13.62
N ILE A 186 7.99 -10.04 -12.44
CA ILE A 186 8.52 -10.80 -11.29
C ILE A 186 7.37 -11.57 -10.62
N GLY A 187 7.68 -12.75 -10.07
CA GLY A 187 6.76 -13.51 -9.21
C GLY A 187 7.01 -13.29 -7.72
N ALA A 188 8.15 -12.69 -7.37
CA ALA A 188 8.58 -12.35 -6.01
C ALA A 188 9.60 -11.20 -6.07
N PHE A 189 9.83 -10.52 -4.95
CA PHE A 189 10.87 -9.48 -4.88
C PHE A 189 12.25 -10.05 -5.19
N THR A 190 13.08 -9.24 -5.84
CA THR A 190 14.43 -9.68 -6.19
C THR A 190 15.39 -9.53 -5.02
N GLY A 191 16.43 -10.36 -4.95
CA GLY A 191 17.60 -10.10 -4.10
C GLY A 191 18.45 -8.97 -4.65
#